data_AF-A0A971MV39-F1
#
_entry.id   AF-A0A971MV39-F1
#
_cell.length_a   1.000
_cell.length_b   1.000
_cell.length_c   1.000
_cell.angle_alpha   90.00
_cell.angle_beta   90.00
_cell.angle_gamma   90.00
#
_symmetry.space_group_name_H-M   'P 1'
#
loop_
_entity.id
_entity.type
_entity.pdbx_description
1 polymer ?
#
loop_
_entity_poly.entity_id
_entity_poly.type
_entity_poly.pdbx_seq_one_letter_code
_entity_poly.pdbx_strand_id
1 'polypeptide(L)'
;MLRTHDSKTEGKQFRKNSLQSVCMHGGGLIGDHTTGSYIASLGSELCSYWVTGASTPCISVFKPVWLAENGPLFMEGQEAAAVEYWKLREKLHRFVMAGRIDLEWFLGERDHLEERFKLLTEGINPEGTSTEELAKISKNAFVEEAALINQAIERAGREPNKGKPMGNWYFNHYWIKQNRNL
;
A
#
# COMPACT_ATOMS: atom_id res chain seq x y z
N MET A 1 -2.69 -8.68 -11.52
CA MET A 1 -1.35 -9.27 -11.77
C MET A 1 -0.34 -8.94 -10.65
N LEU A 2 -0.23 -7.70 -10.14
CA LEU A 2 0.72 -7.37 -9.04
C LEU A 2 0.19 -7.52 -7.60
N ARG A 3 -1.05 -7.98 -7.46
CA ARG A 3 -1.74 -8.16 -6.16
C ARG A 3 -2.12 -9.60 -5.86
N THR A 4 -1.83 -10.50 -6.79
CA THR A 4 -2.42 -11.83 -6.81
C THR A 4 -1.81 -12.71 -5.72
N HIS A 5 -2.66 -13.53 -5.12
CA HIS A 5 -2.27 -14.57 -4.21
C HIS A 5 -2.35 -15.93 -4.91
N ASP A 6 -1.64 -16.92 -4.35
CA ASP A 6 -1.87 -18.30 -4.70
C ASP A 6 -3.34 -18.67 -4.44
N SER A 7 -3.98 -19.30 -5.42
CA SER A 7 -5.34 -19.83 -5.37
C SER A 7 -5.69 -20.55 -4.06
N LYS A 8 -4.72 -21.24 -3.44
CA LYS A 8 -4.92 -21.97 -2.17
C LYS A 8 -4.98 -21.07 -0.93
N THR A 9 -4.65 -19.79 -1.10
CA THR A 9 -4.57 -18.76 -0.06
C THR A 9 -5.41 -17.52 -0.36
N GLU A 10 -5.97 -17.40 -1.56
CA GLU A 10 -6.90 -16.35 -1.94
C GLU A 10 -8.07 -16.25 -0.92
N GLY A 11 -8.38 -15.03 -0.48
CA GLY A 11 -9.32 -14.73 0.61
C GLY A 11 -8.81 -15.06 2.03
N LYS A 12 -7.64 -15.69 2.16
CA LYS A 12 -7.02 -16.08 3.45
C LYS A 12 -5.59 -15.55 3.61
N GLN A 13 -5.11 -14.72 2.68
CA GLN A 13 -3.75 -14.21 2.58
C GLN A 13 -3.24 -13.53 3.87
N PHE A 14 -4.13 -12.88 4.63
CA PHE A 14 -3.77 -12.22 5.90
C PHE A 14 -3.64 -13.18 7.08
N ARG A 15 -3.89 -14.48 6.88
CA ARG A 15 -3.85 -15.54 7.90
C ARG A 15 -3.01 -16.74 7.48
N LYS A 16 -2.75 -16.87 6.17
CA LYS A 16 -2.04 -17.98 5.55
C LYS A 16 -1.13 -17.43 4.47
N ASN A 17 0.16 -17.67 4.65
CA ASN A 17 1.21 -17.30 3.73
C ASN A 17 1.31 -18.29 2.56
N SER A 18 1.80 -17.82 1.40
CA SER A 18 2.24 -18.65 0.28
C SER A 18 3.35 -17.94 -0.48
N LEU A 19 4.44 -18.66 -0.76
CA LEU A 19 5.57 -18.19 -1.56
C LEU A 19 5.28 -18.19 -3.06
N GLN A 20 4.13 -18.75 -3.47
CA GLN A 20 3.67 -18.74 -4.86
C GLN A 20 2.86 -17.47 -5.19
N SER A 21 2.55 -16.65 -4.19
CA SER A 21 1.85 -15.38 -4.37
C SER A 21 2.80 -14.29 -4.89
N VAL A 22 2.29 -13.40 -5.76
CA VAL A 22 3.01 -12.17 -6.10
C VAL A 22 2.98 -11.20 -4.91
N CYS A 23 1.83 -11.11 -4.24
CA CYS A 23 1.69 -10.43 -2.96
C CYS A 23 1.89 -11.45 -1.83
N MET A 24 3.13 -11.62 -1.38
CA MET A 24 3.47 -12.50 -0.26
C MET A 24 3.17 -11.81 1.08
N HIS A 25 2.54 -12.55 1.99
CA HIS A 25 2.27 -12.11 3.36
C HIS A 25 3.09 -12.97 4.33
N GLY A 26 4.20 -12.42 4.82
CA GLY A 26 5.00 -13.07 5.86
C GLY A 26 4.21 -13.35 7.14
N GLY A 27 4.68 -14.33 7.91
CA GLY A 27 4.11 -14.71 9.20
C GLY A 27 4.49 -16.13 9.61
N GLY A 28 4.78 -16.32 10.91
CA GLY A 28 5.15 -17.62 11.45
C GLY A 28 6.53 -18.07 10.95
N LEU A 29 6.60 -19.26 10.33
CA LEU A 29 7.85 -19.86 9.84
C LEU A 29 8.30 -19.31 8.47
N ILE A 30 7.42 -18.62 7.75
CA ILE A 30 7.73 -18.02 6.45
C ILE A 30 7.85 -16.51 6.63
N GLY A 31 9.06 -16.00 6.45
CA GLY A 31 9.40 -14.59 6.66
C GLY A 31 9.18 -13.70 5.42
N ASP A 32 9.03 -14.30 4.23
CA ASP A 32 8.98 -13.54 2.99
C ASP A 32 7.71 -12.69 2.91
N HIS A 33 7.91 -11.40 2.62
CA HIS A 33 6.86 -10.40 2.59
C HIS A 33 7.13 -9.45 1.43
N THR A 34 6.13 -9.20 0.59
CA THR A 34 6.28 -8.26 -0.52
C THR A 34 6.42 -6.85 0.03
N THR A 35 7.58 -6.24 -0.18
CA THR A 35 7.95 -4.90 0.32
C THR A 35 7.38 -3.76 -0.52
N GLY A 36 6.97 -4.05 -1.75
CA GLY A 36 6.32 -3.09 -2.63
C GLY A 36 6.08 -3.67 -4.01
N SER A 37 5.39 -2.90 -4.84
CA SER A 37 5.22 -3.20 -6.26
C SER A 37 5.20 -1.91 -7.04
N TYR A 38 5.66 -2.00 -8.28
CA TYR A 38 5.60 -0.87 -9.20
C TYR A 38 5.38 -1.33 -10.64
N ILE A 39 4.83 -0.42 -11.44
CA ILE A 39 4.68 -0.55 -12.89
C ILE A 39 5.46 0.60 -13.50
N ALA A 40 6.24 0.33 -14.54
CA ALA A 40 6.92 1.35 -15.33
C ALA A 40 6.38 1.34 -16.75
N SER A 41 5.98 2.50 -17.25
CA SER A 41 5.65 2.75 -18.64
C SER A 41 6.71 3.67 -19.22
N LEU A 42 7.50 3.15 -20.16
CA LEU A 42 8.62 3.86 -20.77
C LEU A 42 8.19 4.40 -22.13
N GLY A 43 7.96 5.71 -22.22
CA GLY A 43 7.66 6.43 -23.47
C GLY A 43 8.88 7.19 -24.00
N SER A 44 8.82 7.62 -25.26
CA SER A 44 9.87 8.46 -25.87
C SER A 44 9.90 9.86 -25.25
N GLU A 45 8.73 10.43 -24.98
CA GLU A 45 8.60 11.79 -24.44
C GLU A 45 8.47 11.82 -22.92
N LEU A 46 7.78 10.82 -22.34
CA LEU A 46 7.49 10.79 -20.90
C LEU A 46 7.44 9.35 -20.39
N CYS A 47 8.23 9.09 -19.34
CA CYS A 47 8.12 7.86 -18.56
C CYS A 47 7.18 8.07 -17.38
N SER A 48 6.28 7.13 -17.13
CA SER A 48 5.41 7.15 -15.95
C SER A 48 5.58 5.88 -15.12
N TYR A 49 5.48 6.05 -13.81
CA TYR A 49 5.65 4.98 -12.84
C TYR A 49 4.43 4.95 -11.94
N TRP A 50 4.00 3.76 -11.54
CA TRP A 50 2.95 3.57 -10.56
C TRP A 50 3.50 2.77 -9.42
N VAL A 51 3.53 3.33 -8.22
CA VAL A 51 4.19 2.72 -7.07
C VAL A 51 3.22 2.53 -5.91
N THR A 52 3.31 1.40 -5.21
CA THR A 52 2.61 1.23 -3.92
C THR A 52 3.26 2.09 -2.84
N GLY A 53 4.58 2.25 -2.91
CA GLY A 53 5.41 2.95 -1.91
C GLY A 53 5.48 2.23 -0.56
N ALA A 54 4.79 1.11 -0.38
CA ALA A 54 4.78 0.32 0.85
C ALA A 54 4.50 -1.15 0.55
N SER A 55 4.70 -1.98 1.56
CA SER A 55 4.43 -3.41 1.53
C SER A 55 2.96 -3.74 1.31
N THR A 56 2.69 -5.01 1.04
CA THR A 56 1.33 -5.56 0.87
C THR A 56 0.52 -4.89 -0.25
N PRO A 57 0.95 -5.02 -1.53
CA PRO A 57 0.28 -4.39 -2.69
C PRO A 57 -1.23 -4.65 -2.80
N CYS A 58 -1.73 -5.76 -2.26
CA CYS A 58 -3.15 -6.09 -2.26
C CYS A 58 -4.02 -5.21 -1.36
N ILE A 59 -3.44 -4.29 -0.57
CA ILE A 59 -4.15 -3.24 0.18
C ILE A 59 -3.51 -1.85 -0.03
N SER A 60 -2.40 -1.73 -0.73
CA SER A 60 -1.80 -0.43 -1.06
C SER A 60 -2.45 0.18 -2.30
N VAL A 61 -2.54 1.51 -2.37
CA VAL A 61 -2.90 2.24 -3.61
C VAL A 61 -1.64 2.38 -4.48
N PHE A 62 -1.75 2.10 -5.77
CA PHE A 62 -0.76 2.48 -6.78
C PHE A 62 -0.91 3.97 -7.07
N LYS A 63 0.13 4.75 -6.79
CA LYS A 63 0.18 6.19 -7.00
C LYS A 63 1.09 6.51 -8.18
N PRO A 64 0.70 7.42 -9.09
CA PRO A 64 1.52 7.78 -10.23
C PRO A 64 2.70 8.68 -9.81
N VAL A 65 3.84 8.49 -10.45
CA VAL A 65 5.13 9.16 -10.20
C VAL A 65 5.87 9.34 -11.52
N TRP A 66 6.58 10.47 -11.69
CA TRP A 66 7.37 10.77 -12.90
C TRP A 66 8.86 11.01 -12.65
N LEU A 67 9.36 10.66 -11.45
CA LEU A 67 10.74 10.91 -11.01
C LEU A 67 11.19 12.37 -11.19
N ALA A 68 10.25 13.31 -11.24
CA ALA A 68 10.52 14.74 -11.33
C ALA A 68 11.21 15.22 -10.04
N GLU A 69 12.00 16.29 -10.18
CA GLU A 69 12.54 17.00 -9.01
C GLU A 69 11.40 17.42 -8.07
N ASN A 70 11.64 17.31 -6.76
CA ASN A 70 10.63 17.56 -5.74
C ASN A 70 9.40 16.65 -5.83
N GLY A 71 9.52 15.43 -6.35
CA GLY A 71 8.48 14.39 -6.27
C GLY A 71 8.20 13.91 -4.83
N PRO A 72 7.23 13.00 -4.63
CA PRO A 72 6.87 12.49 -3.30
C PRO A 72 7.82 11.41 -2.75
N LEU A 73 8.93 11.14 -3.44
CA LEU A 73 9.88 10.11 -3.07
C LEU A 73 10.90 10.63 -2.06
N PHE A 74 11.37 9.75 -1.19
CA PHE A 74 12.40 10.07 -0.21
C PHE A 74 13.79 10.03 -0.86
N MET A 75 14.60 11.02 -0.54
CA MET A 75 16.01 11.11 -0.90
C MET A 75 16.89 10.55 0.22
N GLU A 76 18.17 10.37 -0.06
CA GLU A 76 19.18 10.03 0.95
C GLU A 76 19.16 11.06 2.10
N GLY A 77 19.24 10.59 3.36
CA GLY A 77 19.12 11.42 4.55
C GLY A 77 17.68 11.69 5.02
N GLN A 78 16.66 11.12 4.36
CA GLN A 78 15.24 11.23 4.74
C GLN A 78 14.68 9.94 5.37
N GLU A 79 15.54 9.08 5.94
CA GLU A 79 15.19 7.76 6.44
C GLU A 79 14.11 7.81 7.53
N ALA A 80 14.19 8.79 8.44
CA ALA A 80 13.19 8.96 9.50
C ALA A 80 11.79 9.20 8.92
N ALA A 81 11.67 10.06 7.90
CA ALA A 81 10.40 10.34 7.24
C ALA A 81 9.89 9.12 6.44
N ALA A 82 10.80 8.39 5.79
CA ALA A 82 10.48 7.16 5.09
C ALA A 82 9.96 6.06 6.05
N VAL A 83 10.55 5.95 7.24
CA VAL A 83 10.11 5.01 8.28
C VAL A 83 8.73 5.39 8.80
N GLU A 84 8.44 6.66 9.07
CA GLU A 84 7.10 7.08 9.51
C GLU A 84 6.05 6.87 8.42
N TYR A 85 6.40 7.13 7.17
CA TYR A 85 5.56 6.80 6.03
C TYR A 85 5.23 5.30 6.00
N TRP A 86 6.24 4.44 6.16
CA TRP A 86 6.07 2.99 6.18
C TRP A 86 5.22 2.51 7.37
N LYS A 87 5.47 3.02 8.58
CA LYS A 87 4.75 2.65 9.80
C LYS A 87 3.23 2.86 9.68
N LEU A 88 2.79 3.93 9.03
CA LEU A 88 1.36 4.17 8.81
C LEU A 88 0.70 3.05 8.00
N ARG A 89 1.36 2.57 6.92
CA ARG A 89 0.86 1.49 6.07
C ARG A 89 0.93 0.14 6.79
N GLU A 90 1.99 -0.09 7.58
CA GLU A 90 2.07 -1.27 8.43
C GLU A 90 0.97 -1.30 9.48
N LYS A 91 0.64 -0.16 10.10
CA LYS A 91 -0.46 -0.07 11.06
C LYS A 91 -1.80 -0.46 10.43
N LEU A 92 -2.08 0.01 9.21
CA LEU A 92 -3.24 -0.45 8.44
C LEU A 92 -3.19 -1.98 8.26
N HIS A 93 -2.07 -2.52 7.79
CA HIS A 93 -1.92 -3.96 7.59
C HIS A 93 -2.22 -4.73 8.89
N ARG A 94 -1.69 -4.29 10.05
CA ARG A 94 -2.00 -4.92 11.35
C ARG A 94 -3.47 -4.83 11.71
N PHE A 95 -4.15 -3.73 11.38
CA PHE A 95 -5.58 -3.59 11.64
C PHE A 95 -6.41 -4.51 10.73
N VAL A 96 -6.01 -4.68 9.46
CA VAL A 96 -6.59 -5.69 8.56
C VAL A 96 -6.42 -7.08 9.16
N MET A 97 -5.20 -7.43 9.58
CA MET A 97 -4.88 -8.71 10.23
C MET A 97 -5.62 -8.93 11.56
N ALA A 98 -5.99 -7.88 12.26
CA ALA A 98 -6.79 -7.99 13.49
C ALA A 98 -8.30 -8.10 13.19
N GLY A 99 -8.71 -8.06 11.92
CA GLY A 99 -10.12 -8.02 11.51
C GLY A 99 -10.83 -6.74 11.93
N ARG A 100 -10.10 -5.62 12.06
CA ARG A 100 -10.63 -4.32 12.52
C ARG A 100 -10.99 -3.37 11.38
N ILE A 101 -10.48 -3.63 10.18
CA ILE A 101 -10.80 -2.86 8.98
C ILE A 101 -11.97 -3.54 8.27
N ASP A 102 -12.97 -2.75 7.89
CA ASP A 102 -13.92 -3.13 6.85
C ASP A 102 -13.14 -3.21 5.53
N LEU A 103 -12.69 -4.43 5.21
CA LEU A 103 -11.81 -4.66 4.08
C LEU A 103 -12.54 -4.45 2.75
N GLU A 104 -13.83 -4.77 2.66
CA GLU A 104 -14.61 -4.57 1.44
C GLU A 104 -14.73 -3.09 1.11
N TRP A 105 -15.15 -2.28 2.09
CA TRP A 105 -15.20 -0.83 1.92
C TRP A 105 -13.82 -0.26 1.56
N PHE A 106 -12.79 -0.64 2.31
CA PHE A 106 -11.45 -0.09 2.09
C PHE A 106 -10.89 -0.42 0.70
N LEU A 107 -11.09 -1.65 0.22
CA LEU A 107 -10.67 -2.04 -1.12
C LEU A 107 -11.46 -1.28 -2.20
N GLY A 108 -12.75 -1.03 -1.99
CA GLY A 108 -13.56 -0.19 -2.88
C GLY A 108 -13.02 1.24 -2.97
N GLU A 109 -12.74 1.91 -1.85
CA GLU A 109 -12.17 3.26 -1.85
C GLU A 109 -10.78 3.32 -2.47
N ARG A 110 -9.95 2.30 -2.22
CA ARG A 110 -8.64 2.15 -2.86
C ARG A 110 -8.79 2.11 -4.38
N ASP A 111 -9.69 1.28 -4.89
CA ASP A 111 -9.90 1.12 -6.33
C ASP A 111 -10.48 2.40 -6.95
N HIS A 112 -11.36 3.12 -6.23
CA HIS A 112 -11.84 4.44 -6.64
C HIS A 112 -10.72 5.50 -6.72
N LEU A 113 -9.77 5.51 -5.78
CA LEU A 113 -8.60 6.39 -5.88
C LEU A 113 -7.75 6.06 -7.10
N GLU A 114 -7.52 4.78 -7.38
CA GLU A 114 -6.72 4.35 -8.53
C GLU A 114 -7.36 4.73 -9.85
N GLU A 115 -8.68 4.54 -10.01
CA GLU A 115 -9.36 4.94 -11.23
C GLU A 115 -9.30 6.47 -11.44
N ARG A 116 -9.44 7.25 -10.36
CA ARG A 116 -9.30 8.71 -10.45
C ARG A 116 -7.87 9.12 -10.83
N PHE A 117 -6.86 8.51 -10.22
CA PHE A 117 -5.47 8.76 -10.60
C PHE A 117 -5.22 8.38 -12.05
N LYS A 118 -5.82 7.29 -12.53
CA LYS A 118 -5.66 6.81 -13.90
C LYS A 118 -6.21 7.82 -14.88
N LEU A 119 -7.44 8.30 -14.66
CA LEU A 119 -8.05 9.36 -15.47
C LEU A 119 -7.20 10.64 -15.47
N LEU A 120 -6.64 11.04 -14.32
CA LEU A 120 -5.72 12.18 -14.23
C LEU A 120 -4.46 11.95 -15.06
N THR A 121 -3.89 10.74 -15.05
CA THR A 121 -2.68 10.43 -15.81
C THR A 121 -2.92 10.32 -17.31
N GLU A 122 -4.08 9.80 -17.73
CA GLU A 122 -4.46 9.69 -19.15
C GLU A 122 -4.72 11.08 -19.78
N GLY A 123 -5.06 12.08 -18.97
CA GLY A 123 -5.23 13.46 -19.41
C GLY A 123 -3.93 14.28 -19.52
N ILE A 124 -2.76 13.71 -19.21
CA ILE A 124 -1.47 14.41 -19.29
C ILE A 124 -1.03 14.54 -20.74
N ASN A 125 -0.59 15.74 -21.13
CA ASN A 125 0.07 15.96 -22.40
C ASN A 125 1.60 15.86 -22.21
N PRO A 126 2.27 14.82 -22.72
CA PRO A 126 3.70 14.59 -22.51
C PRO A 126 4.60 15.77 -22.92
N GLU A 127 4.23 16.53 -23.95
CA GLU A 127 5.02 17.65 -24.47
C GLU A 127 4.72 18.99 -23.77
N GLY A 128 3.60 19.07 -23.04
CA GLY A 128 3.07 20.34 -22.53
C GLY A 128 2.96 20.44 -21.01
N THR A 129 3.04 19.32 -20.29
CA THR A 129 2.92 19.31 -18.82
C THR A 129 4.28 19.49 -18.17
N SER A 130 4.39 20.46 -17.25
CA SER A 130 5.67 20.76 -16.59
C SER A 130 6.04 19.70 -15.54
N THR A 131 7.33 19.61 -15.22
CA THR A 131 7.84 18.73 -14.16
C THR A 131 7.23 19.04 -12.80
N GLU A 132 6.95 20.31 -12.51
CA GLU A 132 6.30 20.76 -11.27
C GLU A 132 4.85 20.31 -11.20
N GLU A 133 4.13 20.34 -12.33
CA GLU A 133 2.75 19.85 -12.42
C GLU A 133 2.71 18.33 -12.17
N LEU A 134 3.61 17.56 -12.80
CA LEU A 134 3.73 16.12 -12.57
C LEU A 134 4.08 15.80 -11.11
N ALA A 135 5.01 16.55 -10.51
CA ALA A 135 5.37 16.41 -9.10
C ALA A 135 4.18 16.73 -8.19
N LYS A 136 3.37 17.73 -8.51
CA LYS A 136 2.15 18.09 -7.77
C LYS A 136 1.09 17.00 -7.84
N ILE A 137 0.84 16.43 -9.03
CA ILE A 137 -0.08 15.29 -9.21
C ILE A 137 0.38 14.12 -8.32
N SER A 138 1.67 13.78 -8.40
CA SER A 138 2.27 12.70 -7.62
C SER A 138 2.12 12.94 -6.11
N LYS A 139 2.45 14.15 -5.63
CA LYS A 139 2.30 14.53 -4.21
C LYS A 139 0.87 14.42 -3.71
N ASN A 140 -0.08 14.93 -4.49
CA ASN A 140 -1.50 14.85 -4.13
C ASN A 140 -1.95 13.40 -4.00
N ALA A 141 -1.52 12.51 -4.90
CA ALA A 141 -1.86 11.09 -4.82
C ALA A 141 -1.39 10.43 -3.51
N PHE A 142 -0.21 10.82 -3.01
CA PHE A 142 0.32 10.34 -1.73
C PHE A 142 -0.45 10.92 -0.53
N VAL A 143 -0.87 12.17 -0.60
CA VAL A 143 -1.71 12.81 0.44
C VAL A 143 -3.08 12.14 0.53
N GLU A 144 -3.70 11.87 -0.61
CA GLU A 144 -5.03 11.27 -0.67
C GLU A 144 -5.05 9.81 -0.21
N GLU A 145 -4.03 9.02 -0.55
CA GLU A 145 -3.89 7.68 0.03
C GLU A 145 -3.67 7.74 1.54
N ALA A 146 -2.85 8.68 2.04
CA ALA A 146 -2.64 8.82 3.47
C ALA A 146 -3.94 9.20 4.20
N ALA A 147 -4.77 10.05 3.58
CA ALA A 147 -6.08 10.40 4.11
C ALA A 147 -7.02 9.18 4.18
N LEU A 148 -7.05 8.34 3.13
CA LEU A 148 -7.83 7.10 3.13
C LEU A 148 -7.36 6.14 4.24
N ILE A 149 -6.05 5.96 4.41
CA ILE A 149 -5.50 5.10 5.47
C ILE A 149 -5.89 5.61 6.85
N ASN A 150 -5.72 6.90 7.11
CA ASN A 150 -6.08 7.51 8.39
C ASN A 150 -7.58 7.34 8.66
N GLN A 151 -8.43 7.57 7.66
CA GLN A 151 -9.87 7.35 7.79
C GLN A 151 -10.20 5.90 8.18
N ALA A 152 -9.54 4.93 7.54
CA ALA A 152 -9.75 3.51 7.83
C ALA A 152 -9.32 3.16 9.27
N ILE A 153 -8.17 3.66 9.71
CA ILE A 153 -7.65 3.47 11.07
C ILE A 153 -8.56 4.13 12.12
N GLU A 154 -9.06 5.34 11.84
CA GLU A 154 -9.98 6.06 12.73
C GLU A 154 -11.31 5.31 12.88
N ARG A 155 -11.91 4.84 11.77
CA ARG A 155 -13.13 4.02 11.78
C ARG A 155 -12.93 2.77 12.65
N ALA A 156 -11.81 2.08 12.47
CA ALA A 156 -11.44 0.91 13.28
C ALA A 156 -11.16 1.22 14.76
N GLY A 157 -10.79 2.46 15.09
CA GLY A 157 -10.62 2.94 16.46
C GLY A 157 -11.94 3.12 17.21
N ARG A 158 -13.01 3.50 16.50
CA ARG A 158 -14.36 3.69 17.06
C ARG A 158 -15.07 2.38 17.40
N GLU A 159 -14.63 1.26 16.81
CA GLU A 159 -15.20 -0.06 17.03
C GLU A 159 -14.17 -1.07 17.58
N PRO A 160 -13.60 -0.83 18.79
CA PRO A 160 -12.44 -1.57 19.30
C PRO A 160 -12.69 -3.08 19.50
N ASN A 161 -13.96 -3.49 19.65
CA ASN A 161 -14.35 -4.87 19.95
C ASN A 161 -14.70 -5.72 18.71
N LYS A 162 -14.59 -5.17 17.49
CA LYS A 162 -14.94 -5.91 16.25
C LYS A 162 -13.85 -6.85 15.74
N GLY A 163 -12.63 -6.78 16.29
CA GLY A 163 -11.51 -7.60 15.84
C GLY A 163 -11.43 -8.97 16.54
N LYS A 164 -11.19 -10.04 15.77
CA LYS A 164 -10.69 -11.32 16.28
C LYS A 164 -9.35 -11.62 15.61
N PRO A 165 -8.30 -12.01 16.35
CA PRO A 165 -7.01 -12.38 15.77
C PRO A 165 -7.19 -13.38 14.63
N MET A 166 -6.70 -13.02 13.46
CA MET A 166 -6.93 -13.76 12.24
C MET A 166 -5.76 -14.71 11.98
N GLY A 167 -5.80 -15.93 12.54
CA GLY A 167 -4.74 -16.91 12.34
C GLY A 167 -4.63 -17.96 13.45
N ASN A 168 -3.73 -18.93 13.28
CA ASN A 168 -3.43 -19.90 14.32
C ASN A 168 -2.58 -19.28 15.46
N TRP A 169 -2.39 -20.01 16.55
CA TRP A 169 -1.66 -19.51 17.73
C TRP A 169 -0.24 -19.05 17.41
N TYR A 170 0.53 -19.82 16.64
CA TYR A 170 1.90 -19.47 16.23
C TYR A 170 1.96 -18.18 15.41
N PHE A 171 1.05 -18.03 14.45
CA PHE A 171 0.94 -16.84 13.61
C PHE A 171 0.60 -15.60 14.44
N ASN A 172 -0.38 -15.70 15.34
CA ASN A 172 -0.75 -14.61 16.23
C ASN A 172 0.40 -14.22 17.17
N HIS A 173 1.12 -15.20 17.72
CA HIS A 173 2.27 -14.95 18.58
C HIS A 173 3.41 -14.22 17.83
N TYR A 174 3.72 -14.65 16.60
CA TYR A 174 4.69 -13.97 15.75
C TYR A 174 4.35 -12.49 15.59
N TRP A 175 3.10 -12.16 15.26
CA TRP A 175 2.68 -10.77 15.04
C TRP A 175 2.57 -9.96 16.33
N ILE A 176 2.22 -10.57 17.47
CA ILE A 176 2.32 -9.90 18.78
C ILE A 176 3.76 -9.46 19.06
N LYS A 177 4.76 -10.28 18.72
CA LYS A 177 6.17 -9.92 18.88
C LYS A 177 6.55 -8.77 17.95
N GLN A 178 6.16 -8.82 16.67
CA GLN A 178 6.48 -7.77 15.70
C GLN A 178 5.84 -6.42 16.07
N ASN A 179 4.63 -6.42 16.63
CA ASN A 179 3.94 -5.20 17.05
C ASN A 179 4.64 -4.45 18.20
N ARG A 180 5.61 -5.06 18.89
CA ARG A 180 6.40 -4.37 19.93
C ARG A 180 7.43 -3.40 19.36
N ASN A 181 7.75 -3.53 18.07
CA ASN A 181 8.80 -2.78 17.39
C ASN A 181 8.24 -1.73 16.41
N LEU A 182 6.93 -1.50 16.43
CA LEU A 182 6.20 -0.64 15.48
C LEU A 182 5.90 0.73 16.08
#